data_AF-A0A1X0U6M8-F1
#
_entry.id   AF-A0A1X0U6M8-F1
#
_cell.length_a   1.000
_cell.length_b   1.000
_cell.length_c   1.000
_cell.angle_alpha   90.00
_cell.angle_beta   90.00
_cell.angle_gamma   90.00
#
_symmetry.space_group_name_H-M   'P 1'
#
loop_
_entity.id
_entity.type
_entity.pdbx_description
1 polymer ?
#
loop_
_entity_poly.entity_id
_entity_poly.type
_entity_poly.pdbx_seq_one_letter_code
_entity_poly.pdbx_strand_id
1 'polypeptide(L)'
;MTKSRPSSEDGSAPDYDTAERKIDSVLDPGARAVVVAVLVLVLLVTFVLPHAGSATGFDVLSGSDKGLGESIALPSRIFVGFVAVFGVVLSVLALVTRVWALAWIALSGCAIASVFGMLSIWSRQTLPTDSTGGGPGIGLIIAWIAVVVLTFQWLKAVWNKTNAQLAAQERRRVAAAENEQNSRWGGPILGRPTDRKL
;
A
#
# COMPACT_ATOMS: atom_id res chain seq x y z
N MET A 1 57.73 8.95 -37.02
CA MET A 1 57.27 7.66 -36.47
C MET A 1 56.99 7.88 -34.98
N THR A 2 55.83 8.44 -34.68
CA THR A 2 55.43 8.93 -33.35
C THR A 2 54.67 7.81 -32.65
N LYS A 3 55.24 7.29 -31.55
CA LYS A 3 54.63 6.21 -30.76
C LYS A 3 53.50 6.81 -29.91
N SER A 4 52.26 6.65 -30.38
CA SER A 4 51.06 6.99 -29.61
C SER A 4 51.05 6.18 -28.30
N ARG A 5 50.94 6.87 -27.15
CA ARG A 5 50.62 6.26 -25.85
C ARG A 5 49.17 5.74 -25.90
N PRO A 6 48.87 4.55 -25.34
CA PRO A 6 47.49 4.16 -25.12
C PRO A 6 46.85 5.12 -24.12
N SER A 7 45.67 5.63 -24.48
CA SER A 7 44.77 6.36 -23.60
C SER A 7 44.51 5.54 -22.35
N SER A 8 44.66 6.17 -21.19
CA SER A 8 44.17 5.66 -19.92
C SER A 8 42.69 5.30 -20.05
N GLU A 9 42.38 4.01 -19.92
CA GLU A 9 41.08 3.53 -19.49
C GLU A 9 40.84 4.07 -18.08
N ASP A 10 40.32 5.30 -18.00
CA ASP A 10 39.80 5.82 -16.74
C ASP A 10 38.47 5.12 -16.52
N GLY A 11 38.47 4.22 -15.55
CA GLY A 11 37.34 3.38 -15.20
C GLY A 11 36.13 4.24 -14.90
N SER A 12 35.16 4.20 -15.82
CA SER A 12 33.79 4.56 -15.50
C SER A 12 33.36 3.63 -14.38
N ALA A 13 33.47 4.11 -13.13
CA ALA A 13 32.87 3.48 -11.97
C ALA A 13 31.41 3.19 -12.37
N PRO A 14 31.00 1.92 -12.47
CA PRO A 14 29.64 1.63 -12.86
C PRO A 14 28.69 2.32 -11.88
N ASP A 15 27.61 2.85 -12.42
CA ASP A 15 26.58 3.59 -11.73
C ASP A 15 25.80 2.69 -10.76
N TYR A 16 26.44 2.28 -9.65
CA TYR A 16 25.85 1.40 -8.64
C TYR A 16 24.83 2.14 -7.77
N ASP A 17 25.05 3.44 -7.53
CA ASP A 17 24.20 4.28 -6.67
C ASP A 17 22.82 4.58 -7.30
N THR A 18 22.75 4.70 -8.62
CA THR A 18 21.46 4.95 -9.31
C THR A 18 20.67 3.65 -9.50
N ALA A 19 21.34 2.50 -9.52
CA ALA A 19 20.70 1.18 -9.54
C ALA A 19 20.09 0.80 -8.18
N GLU A 20 20.75 1.11 -7.06
CA GLU A 20 20.21 0.84 -5.72
C GLU A 20 18.95 1.67 -5.42
N ARG A 21 18.88 2.93 -5.86
CA ARG A 21 17.70 3.79 -5.63
C ARG A 21 16.45 3.33 -6.39
N LYS A 22 16.60 2.60 -7.50
CA LYS A 22 15.47 2.10 -8.30
C LYS A 22 14.90 0.77 -7.80
N ILE A 23 15.65 0.01 -7.02
CA ILE A 23 15.24 -1.34 -6.56
C ILE A 23 14.45 -1.29 -5.24
N ASP A 24 14.56 -0.22 -4.45
CA ASP A 24 13.85 -0.07 -3.17
C ASP A 24 12.33 0.15 -3.28
N SER A 25 11.76 0.28 -4.48
CA SER A 25 10.33 0.57 -4.66
C SER A 25 9.45 -0.66 -4.82
N VAL A 26 10.01 -1.83 -5.17
CA VAL A 26 9.21 -3.02 -5.47
C VAL A 26 8.86 -3.75 -4.18
N LEU A 27 7.62 -3.59 -3.73
CA LEU A 27 7.04 -4.48 -2.72
C LEU A 27 6.96 -5.88 -3.33
N ASP A 28 7.62 -6.89 -2.74
CA ASP A 28 7.55 -8.28 -3.22
C ASP A 28 6.27 -8.92 -2.68
N PRO A 29 5.19 -8.98 -3.48
CA PRO A 29 3.86 -9.19 -2.94
C PRO A 29 3.49 -10.62 -3.32
N GLY A 30 4.08 -11.61 -2.63
CA GLY A 30 3.83 -13.03 -2.87
C GLY A 30 2.40 -13.44 -2.48
N ALA A 31 2.24 -14.37 -1.55
CA ALA A 31 0.92 -14.84 -1.09
C ALA A 31 -0.05 -13.73 -0.62
N ARG A 32 0.47 -12.55 -0.24
CA ARG A 32 -0.33 -11.42 0.22
C ARG A 32 -1.07 -10.70 -0.92
N ALA A 33 -0.47 -10.60 -2.11
CA ALA A 33 -1.16 -10.02 -3.27
C ALA A 33 -2.42 -10.82 -3.60
N VAL A 34 -2.32 -12.14 -3.52
CA VAL A 34 -3.44 -13.06 -3.77
C VAL A 34 -4.57 -12.79 -2.78
N VAL A 35 -4.28 -12.68 -1.47
CA VAL A 35 -5.32 -12.38 -0.47
C VAL A 35 -5.98 -11.03 -0.73
N VAL A 36 -5.20 -9.99 -1.03
CA VAL A 36 -5.75 -8.66 -1.38
C VAL A 36 -6.60 -8.74 -2.64
N ALA A 37 -6.15 -9.43 -3.68
CA ALA A 37 -6.90 -9.62 -4.92
C ALA A 37 -8.22 -10.39 -4.67
N VAL A 38 -8.20 -11.43 -3.85
CA VAL A 38 -9.41 -12.16 -3.43
C VAL A 38 -10.35 -11.23 -2.66
N LEU A 39 -9.85 -10.42 -1.73
CA LEU A 39 -10.68 -9.45 -1.00
C LEU A 39 -11.31 -8.42 -1.94
N VAL A 40 -10.55 -7.90 -2.90
CA VAL A 40 -11.08 -6.99 -3.93
C VAL A 40 -12.17 -7.69 -4.75
N LEU A 41 -11.98 -8.95 -5.15
CA LEU A 41 -12.99 -9.72 -5.85
C LEU A 41 -14.25 -9.91 -5.01
N VAL A 42 -14.11 -10.22 -3.72
CA VAL A 42 -15.23 -10.31 -2.77
C VAL A 42 -15.96 -8.97 -2.68
N LEU A 43 -15.25 -7.84 -2.58
CA LEU A 43 -15.86 -6.52 -2.58
C LEU A 43 -16.65 -6.27 -3.87
N LEU A 44 -16.11 -6.63 -5.04
CA LEU A 44 -16.83 -6.53 -6.31
C LEU A 44 -18.12 -7.36 -6.31
N VAL A 45 -18.09 -8.58 -5.75
CA VAL A 45 -19.30 -9.41 -5.61
C VAL A 45 -20.33 -8.71 -4.72
N THR A 46 -19.90 -8.06 -3.63
CA THR A 46 -20.84 -7.37 -2.76
C THR A 46 -21.58 -6.23 -3.46
N PHE A 47 -21.01 -5.57 -4.46
CA PHE A 47 -21.69 -4.49 -5.20
C PHE A 47 -22.98 -4.96 -5.90
N VAL A 48 -23.03 -6.23 -6.30
CA VAL A 48 -24.21 -6.85 -6.92
C VAL A 48 -25.22 -7.31 -5.87
N LEU A 49 -24.78 -7.50 -4.61
CA LEU A 49 -25.65 -7.92 -3.52
C LEU A 49 -26.49 -6.75 -2.97
N PRO A 50 -27.71 -7.05 -2.47
CA PRO A 50 -28.52 -6.06 -1.77
C PRO A 50 -27.78 -5.52 -0.55
N HIS A 51 -27.57 -4.21 -0.54
CA HIS A 51 -26.99 -3.47 0.59
C HIS A 51 -28.09 -2.85 1.47
N ALA A 52 -29.27 -2.61 0.88
CA ALA A 52 -30.33 -1.81 1.45
C ALA A 52 -31.70 -2.21 0.89
N GLY A 53 -32.45 -3.08 1.56
CA GLY A 53 -33.71 -3.58 1.00
C GLY A 53 -33.48 -4.27 -0.35
N SER A 54 -34.06 -3.75 -1.44
CA SER A 54 -33.85 -4.24 -2.81
C SER A 54 -32.69 -3.57 -3.57
N ALA A 55 -32.12 -2.48 -3.02
CA ALA A 55 -31.09 -1.71 -3.69
C ALA A 55 -29.71 -2.36 -3.54
N THR A 56 -29.01 -2.50 -4.67
CA THR A 56 -27.64 -3.01 -4.75
C THR A 56 -26.63 -1.90 -4.50
N GLY A 57 -25.37 -2.26 -4.21
CA GLY A 57 -24.29 -1.27 -4.09
C GLY A 57 -24.06 -0.50 -5.40
N PHE A 58 -24.33 -1.11 -6.55
CA PHE A 58 -24.26 -0.45 -7.86
C PHE A 58 -25.38 0.58 -8.07
N ASP A 59 -26.59 0.30 -7.61
CA ASP A 59 -27.71 1.25 -7.68
C ASP A 59 -27.39 2.53 -6.87
N VAL A 60 -26.69 2.36 -5.74
CA VAL A 60 -26.23 3.47 -4.88
C VAL A 60 -25.13 4.31 -5.55
N LEU A 61 -24.20 3.69 -6.27
CA LEU A 61 -23.14 4.40 -7.01
C LEU A 61 -23.66 5.15 -8.23
N SER A 62 -24.60 4.54 -8.95
CA SER A 62 -25.17 5.10 -10.19
C SER A 62 -26.17 6.23 -9.94
N GLY A 63 -26.55 6.47 -8.68
CA GLY A 63 -27.56 7.48 -8.32
C GLY A 63 -28.94 7.18 -8.87
N SER A 64 -29.22 5.92 -9.20
CA SER A 64 -30.47 5.48 -9.83
C SER A 64 -31.68 5.63 -8.87
N ASP A 65 -32.89 5.81 -9.43
CA ASP A 65 -34.12 6.13 -8.68
C ASP A 65 -34.44 5.12 -7.57
N LYS A 66 -34.03 3.85 -7.70
CA LYS A 66 -34.14 2.82 -6.64
C LYS A 66 -33.29 3.15 -5.41
N GLY A 67 -32.13 3.79 -5.60
CA GLY A 67 -31.25 4.25 -4.54
C GLY A 67 -31.66 5.59 -3.90
N LEU A 68 -32.63 6.29 -4.51
CA LEU A 68 -33.22 7.54 -4.01
C LEU A 68 -34.61 7.31 -3.38
N GLY A 69 -35.37 6.33 -3.87
CA GLY A 69 -36.74 6.02 -3.43
C GLY A 69 -36.81 5.14 -2.18
N GLU A 70 -35.85 4.24 -1.98
CA GLU A 70 -35.60 3.66 -0.66
C GLU A 70 -34.84 4.74 0.12
N SER A 71 -35.24 5.08 1.34
CA SER A 71 -34.61 6.07 2.20
C SER A 71 -33.20 5.64 2.64
N ILE A 72 -32.26 5.55 1.69
CA ILE A 72 -30.88 5.12 1.92
C ILE A 72 -30.17 6.23 2.69
N ALA A 73 -29.94 5.96 3.98
CA ALA A 73 -29.24 6.86 4.87
C ALA A 73 -27.87 7.29 4.28
N LEU A 74 -27.56 8.59 4.41
CA LEU A 74 -26.32 9.22 3.94
C LEU A 74 -25.03 8.42 4.26
N PRO A 75 -24.87 7.79 5.45
CA PRO A 75 -23.67 7.00 5.77
C PRO A 75 -23.44 5.84 4.80
N SER A 76 -24.51 5.17 4.37
CA SER A 76 -24.44 4.02 3.47
C SER A 76 -23.93 4.41 2.08
N ARG A 77 -24.29 5.61 1.60
CA ARG A 77 -23.81 6.13 0.30
C ARG A 77 -22.32 6.42 0.34
N ILE A 78 -21.88 7.08 1.42
CA ILE A 78 -20.47 7.40 1.64
C ILE A 78 -19.67 6.10 1.75
N PHE A 79 -20.15 5.13 2.53
CA PHE A 79 -19.48 3.83 2.67
C PHE A 79 -19.24 3.15 1.31
N VAL A 80 -20.28 3.02 0.49
CA VAL A 80 -20.18 2.37 -0.83
C VAL A 80 -19.20 3.11 -1.75
N GLY A 81 -19.21 4.44 -1.74
CA GLY A 81 -18.23 5.26 -2.49
C GLY A 81 -16.80 5.02 -2.01
N PHE A 82 -16.58 4.96 -0.69
CA PHE A 82 -15.27 4.66 -0.13
C PHE A 82 -14.80 3.24 -0.47
N VAL A 83 -15.68 2.24 -0.42
CA VAL A 83 -15.37 0.86 -0.84
C VAL A 83 -14.94 0.82 -2.31
N ALA A 84 -15.66 1.54 -3.19
CA ALA A 84 -15.34 1.57 -4.61
C ALA A 84 -13.96 2.22 -4.86
N VAL A 85 -13.72 3.40 -4.30
CA VAL A 85 -12.49 4.16 -4.57
C VAL A 85 -11.29 3.56 -3.84
N PHE A 86 -11.39 3.32 -2.53
CA PHE A 86 -10.25 2.90 -1.73
C PHE A 86 -10.13 1.37 -1.65
N GLY A 87 -11.25 0.68 -1.45
CA GLY A 87 -11.29 -0.78 -1.34
C GLY A 87 -11.00 -1.49 -2.66
N VAL A 88 -11.46 -0.95 -3.79
CA VAL A 88 -11.25 -1.55 -5.12
C VAL A 88 -10.19 -0.78 -5.91
N VAL A 89 -10.46 0.47 -6.33
CA VAL A 89 -9.60 1.16 -7.30
C VAL A 89 -8.17 1.37 -6.78
N LEU A 90 -8.01 1.99 -5.61
CA LEU A 90 -6.68 2.24 -5.05
C LEU A 90 -5.99 0.95 -4.59
N SER A 91 -6.74 -0.06 -4.16
CA SER A 91 -6.15 -1.36 -3.81
C SER A 91 -5.61 -2.09 -5.04
N VAL A 92 -6.34 -2.08 -6.16
CA VAL A 92 -5.84 -2.61 -7.44
C VAL A 92 -4.65 -1.78 -7.93
N LEU A 93 -4.74 -0.45 -7.86
CA LEU A 93 -3.65 0.42 -8.29
C LEU A 93 -2.38 0.18 -7.46
N ALA A 94 -2.51 0.03 -6.14
CA ALA A 94 -1.41 -0.29 -5.25
C ALA A 94 -0.80 -1.67 -5.57
N LEU A 95 -1.61 -2.66 -5.91
CA LEU A 95 -1.13 -3.99 -6.35
C LEU A 95 -0.37 -3.93 -7.67
N VAL A 96 -0.92 -3.22 -8.67
CA VAL A 96 -0.34 -3.13 -10.02
C VAL A 96 0.95 -2.31 -10.02
N THR A 97 0.93 -1.15 -9.39
CA THR A 97 2.07 -0.24 -9.35
C THR A 97 3.15 -0.70 -8.37
N ARG A 98 2.79 -1.53 -7.38
CA ARG A 98 3.65 -1.99 -6.29
C ARG A 98 4.24 -0.84 -5.46
N VAL A 99 3.62 0.35 -5.51
CA VAL A 99 4.11 1.56 -4.85
C VAL A 99 3.67 1.58 -3.39
N TRP A 100 4.65 1.64 -2.47
CA TRP A 100 4.39 1.66 -1.03
C TRP A 100 3.58 2.87 -0.55
N ALA A 101 3.73 4.04 -1.18
CA ALA A 101 2.94 5.23 -0.86
C ALA A 101 1.43 5.02 -1.12
N LEU A 102 1.07 4.27 -2.17
CA LEU A 102 -0.33 3.96 -2.46
C LEU A 102 -0.93 2.99 -1.44
N ALA A 103 -0.11 2.10 -0.86
CA ALA A 103 -0.54 1.23 0.23
C ALA A 103 -0.98 2.01 1.48
N TRP A 104 -0.30 3.12 1.79
CA TRP A 104 -0.72 4.04 2.87
C TRP A 104 -2.06 4.70 2.58
N ILE A 105 -2.27 5.17 1.36
CA ILE A 105 -3.53 5.82 0.98
C ILE A 105 -4.68 4.81 0.99
N ALA A 106 -4.45 3.61 0.45
CA ALA A 106 -5.41 2.51 0.48
C ALA A 106 -5.75 2.11 1.92
N LEU A 107 -4.74 2.03 2.81
CA LEU A 107 -4.93 1.77 4.24
C LEU A 107 -5.81 2.83 4.90
N SER A 108 -5.46 4.12 4.78
CA SER A 108 -6.22 5.21 5.39
C SER A 108 -7.66 5.24 4.88
N GLY A 109 -7.85 5.04 3.58
CA GLY A 109 -9.17 4.95 2.96
C GLY A 109 -10.01 3.79 3.49
N CYS A 110 -9.41 2.59 3.60
CA CYS A 110 -10.10 1.42 4.15
C CYS A 110 -10.43 1.59 5.64
N ALA A 111 -9.55 2.22 6.42
CA ALA A 111 -9.81 2.52 7.83
C ALA A 111 -11.02 3.46 7.99
N ILE A 112 -11.09 4.54 7.21
CA ILE A 112 -12.24 5.46 7.21
C ILE A 112 -13.51 4.74 6.75
N ALA A 113 -13.41 3.93 5.69
CA ALA A 113 -14.52 3.13 5.18
C ALA A 113 -15.08 2.18 6.27
N SER A 114 -14.23 1.59 7.11
CA SER A 114 -14.67 0.70 8.19
C SER A 114 -15.59 1.41 9.21
N VAL A 115 -15.31 2.67 9.53
CA VAL A 115 -16.14 3.50 10.43
C VAL A 115 -17.49 3.79 9.79
N PHE A 116 -17.50 4.20 8.52
CA PHE A 116 -18.75 4.45 7.79
C PHE A 116 -19.57 3.18 7.59
N GLY A 117 -18.95 2.02 7.40
CA GLY A 117 -19.65 0.74 7.31
C GLY A 117 -20.34 0.38 8.62
N MET A 118 -19.66 0.57 9.76
CA MET A 118 -20.27 0.37 11.08
C MET A 118 -21.45 1.34 11.31
N LEU A 119 -21.28 2.63 10.97
CA LEU A 119 -22.36 3.62 11.07
C LEU A 119 -23.54 3.29 10.14
N SER A 120 -23.27 2.72 8.97
CA SER A 120 -24.30 2.29 8.02
C SER A 120 -25.11 1.11 8.55
N ILE A 121 -24.46 0.15 9.20
CA ILE A 121 -25.12 -0.98 9.86
C ILE A 121 -25.95 -0.46 11.04
N TRP A 122 -25.37 0.39 11.88
CA TRP A 122 -26.06 0.98 13.03
C TRP A 122 -27.30 1.77 12.61
N SER A 123 -27.18 2.65 11.62
CA SER A 123 -28.30 3.46 11.11
C SER A 123 -29.46 2.63 10.57
N ARG A 124 -29.22 1.39 10.15
CA ARG A 124 -30.26 0.44 9.74
C ARG A 124 -30.83 -0.36 10.89
N GLN A 125 -30.07 -0.56 11.95
CA GLN A 125 -30.55 -1.19 13.18
C GLN A 125 -31.41 -0.26 14.02
N THR A 126 -31.23 1.07 13.88
CA THR A 126 -31.98 2.11 14.62
C THR A 126 -33.11 2.75 13.82
N LEU A 127 -33.58 2.10 12.76
CA LEU A 127 -34.73 2.54 11.97
C LEU A 127 -36.01 2.57 12.85
N PRO A 128 -36.83 3.64 12.79
CA PRO A 128 -38.13 3.69 13.46
C PRO A 128 -39.03 2.51 13.07
N THR A 129 -39.84 1.99 13.99
CA THR A 129 -40.68 0.79 13.77
C THR A 129 -41.75 0.96 12.67
N ASP A 130 -42.04 2.21 12.31
CA ASP A 130 -42.97 2.67 11.29
C ASP A 130 -42.32 2.93 9.92
N SER A 131 -41.00 2.74 9.80
CA SER A 131 -40.27 2.95 8.56
C SER A 131 -40.33 1.73 7.62
N THR A 132 -40.51 1.99 6.32
CA THR A 132 -40.56 0.97 5.25
C THR A 132 -39.17 0.46 4.83
N GLY A 133 -38.10 1.00 5.41
CA GLY A 133 -36.73 0.66 5.06
C GLY A 133 -36.34 -0.73 5.54
N GLY A 134 -35.89 -1.59 4.61
CA GLY A 134 -35.36 -2.91 4.95
C GLY A 134 -34.11 -2.85 5.84
N GLY A 135 -33.96 -3.87 6.71
CA GLY A 135 -32.82 -4.04 7.60
C GLY A 135 -31.45 -4.17 6.89
N PRO A 136 -30.35 -4.34 7.64
CA PRO A 136 -29.01 -4.44 7.06
C PRO A 136 -28.93 -5.56 6.01
N GLY A 137 -28.65 -5.18 4.75
CA GLY A 137 -28.47 -6.15 3.68
C GLY A 137 -27.22 -6.99 3.91
N ILE A 138 -27.26 -8.27 3.53
CA ILE A 138 -26.11 -9.17 3.72
C ILE A 138 -24.88 -8.70 2.94
N GLY A 139 -25.08 -8.01 1.80
CA GLY A 139 -24.00 -7.38 1.03
C GLY A 139 -23.25 -6.33 1.83
N LEU A 140 -23.96 -5.53 2.64
CA LEU A 140 -23.36 -4.48 3.48
C LEU A 140 -22.46 -5.08 4.57
N ILE A 141 -22.93 -6.15 5.22
CA ILE A 141 -22.18 -6.84 6.28
C ILE A 141 -20.90 -7.46 5.72
N ILE A 142 -21.02 -8.19 4.60
CA ILE A 142 -19.86 -8.81 3.93
C ILE A 142 -18.88 -7.74 3.45
N ALA A 143 -19.36 -6.65 2.85
CA ALA A 143 -18.52 -5.53 2.41
C ALA A 143 -17.75 -4.91 3.57
N TRP A 144 -18.43 -4.69 4.71
CA TRP A 144 -17.80 -4.13 5.91
C TRP A 144 -16.71 -5.05 6.45
N ILE A 145 -16.98 -6.36 6.59
CA ILE A 145 -15.98 -7.33 7.04
C ILE A 145 -14.78 -7.35 6.08
N ALA A 146 -15.03 -7.38 4.76
CA ALA A 146 -13.98 -7.39 3.76
C ALA A 146 -13.09 -6.14 3.84
N VAL A 147 -13.67 -4.94 4.03
CA VAL A 147 -12.92 -3.69 4.25
C VAL A 147 -12.07 -3.74 5.52
N VAL A 148 -12.60 -4.27 6.62
CA VAL A 148 -11.85 -4.44 7.87
C VAL A 148 -10.64 -5.34 7.64
N VAL A 149 -10.83 -6.50 7.01
CA VAL A 149 -9.73 -7.42 6.68
C VAL A 149 -8.71 -6.76 5.74
N LEU A 150 -9.18 -6.04 4.72
CA LEU A 150 -8.33 -5.32 3.78
C LEU A 150 -7.47 -4.26 4.48
N THR A 151 -8.03 -3.58 5.49
CA THR A 151 -7.32 -2.62 6.34
C THR A 151 -6.16 -3.30 7.07
N PHE A 152 -6.39 -4.46 7.70
CA PHE A 152 -5.33 -5.21 8.37
C PHE A 152 -4.25 -5.72 7.40
N GLN A 153 -4.64 -6.13 6.19
CA GLN A 153 -3.69 -6.58 5.17
C GLN A 153 -2.76 -5.44 4.73
N TRP A 154 -3.30 -4.25 4.50
CA TRP A 154 -2.49 -3.07 4.16
C TRP A 154 -1.63 -2.60 5.33
N LEU A 155 -2.17 -2.62 6.55
CA LEU A 155 -1.44 -2.25 7.75
C LEU A 155 -0.23 -3.16 7.96
N LYS A 156 -0.42 -4.48 7.81
CA LYS A 156 0.67 -5.45 7.85
C LYS A 156 1.66 -5.26 6.71
N ALA A 157 1.21 -4.92 5.51
CA ALA A 157 2.11 -4.64 4.38
C ALA A 157 3.00 -3.44 4.66
N VAL A 158 2.43 -2.37 5.23
CA VAL A 158 3.15 -1.17 5.63
C VAL A 158 4.22 -1.49 6.68
N TRP A 159 3.87 -2.18 7.77
CA TRP A 159 4.82 -2.51 8.84
C TRP A 159 6.01 -3.34 8.39
N ASN A 160 5.81 -4.31 7.49
CA ASN A 160 6.90 -5.14 7.01
C ASN A 160 7.97 -4.33 6.25
N LYS A 161 7.53 -3.34 5.47
CA LYS A 161 8.45 -2.43 4.75
C LYS A 161 9.19 -1.53 5.72
N THR A 162 8.49 -0.97 6.72
CA THR A 162 9.12 -0.13 7.75
C THR A 162 10.20 -0.90 8.50
N ASN A 163 9.95 -2.16 8.88
CA ASN A 163 10.94 -3.01 9.54
C ASN A 163 12.15 -3.32 8.64
N ALA A 164 11.92 -3.58 7.35
CA ALA A 164 13.00 -3.82 6.39
C ALA A 164 13.89 -2.58 6.22
N GLN A 165 13.31 -1.38 6.17
CA GLN A 165 14.06 -0.12 6.12
C GLN A 165 14.91 0.09 7.38
N LEU A 166 14.35 -0.19 8.57
CA LEU A 166 15.08 -0.12 9.83
C LEU A 166 16.26 -1.09 9.86
N ALA A 167 16.06 -2.34 9.44
CA ALA A 167 17.14 -3.33 9.36
C ALA A 167 18.24 -2.93 8.36
N ALA A 168 17.89 -2.32 7.22
CA ALA A 168 18.85 -1.81 6.26
C ALA A 168 19.66 -0.62 6.83
N GLN A 169 19.02 0.28 7.57
CA GLN A 169 19.71 1.38 8.25
C GLN A 169 20.67 0.87 9.33
N GLU A 170 20.27 -0.13 10.10
CA GLU A 170 21.12 -0.73 11.13
C GLU A 170 22.36 -1.39 10.54
N ARG A 171 22.22 -2.15 9.43
CA ARG A 171 23.37 -2.71 8.71
C ARG A 171 24.35 -1.65 8.22
N ARG A 172 23.85 -0.51 7.71
CA ARG A 172 24.70 0.62 7.30
C ARG A 172 25.45 1.25 8.47
N ARG A 173 24.81 1.36 9.64
CA ARG A 173 25.45 1.86 10.86
C ARG A 173 26.56 0.93 11.36
N VAL A 174 26.30 -0.38 11.36
CA VAL A 174 27.30 -1.39 11.78
C VAL A 174 28.50 -1.41 10.82
N ALA A 175 28.27 -1.42 9.50
CA ALA A 175 29.36 -1.41 8.52
C ALA A 175 30.22 -0.13 8.58
N ALA A 176 29.61 1.03 8.86
CA ALA A 176 30.35 2.27 9.07
C ALA A 176 31.23 2.20 10.33
N ALA A 177 30.71 1.67 11.43
CA ALA A 177 31.46 1.46 12.67
C ALA A 177 32.62 0.46 12.50
N GLU A 178 32.41 -0.61 11.74
CA GLU A 178 33.48 -1.57 11.39
C GLU A 178 34.57 -0.93 10.54
N ASN A 179 34.22 -0.09 9.55
CA ASN A 179 35.20 0.64 8.73
C ASN A 179 35.99 1.68 9.54
N GLU A 180 35.36 2.39 10.46
CA GLU A 180 36.03 3.29 11.41
C GLU A 180 36.98 2.52 12.34
N GLN A 181 36.56 1.36 12.86
CA GLN A 181 37.42 0.52 13.69
C GLN A 181 38.60 -0.03 12.87
N ASN A 182 38.37 -0.51 11.67
CA ASN A 182 39.40 -1.07 10.79
C ASN A 182 40.41 0.02 10.36
N SER A 183 39.96 1.23 10.05
CA SER A 183 40.85 2.36 9.75
C SER A 183 41.63 2.85 10.98
N ARG A 184 41.03 2.79 12.18
CA ARG A 184 41.72 3.11 13.44
C ARG A 184 42.84 2.12 13.77
N TRP A 185 42.67 0.83 13.44
CA TRP A 185 43.69 -0.21 13.66
C TRP A 185 44.65 -0.39 12.48
N GLY A 186 44.26 0.01 11.26
CA GLY A 186 45.08 -0.09 10.05
C GLY A 186 46.26 0.89 9.97
N GLY A 187 46.31 1.89 10.87
CA GLY A 187 47.38 2.90 10.92
C GLY A 187 47.42 3.82 9.69
N PRO A 188 48.10 4.99 9.77
CA PRO A 188 48.34 5.81 8.58
C PRO A 188 49.13 4.99 7.57
N ILE A 189 48.63 4.87 6.33
CA ILE A 189 49.42 4.35 5.21
C ILE A 189 50.63 5.29 5.09
N LEU A 190 51.78 4.88 5.66
CA LEU A 190 53.05 5.58 5.46
C LEU A 190 53.29 5.61 3.96
N GLY A 191 53.42 6.83 3.43
CA GLY A 191 53.56 7.10 2.01
C GLY A 191 54.57 6.16 1.36
N ARG A 192 54.19 5.64 0.19
CA ARG A 192 55.09 4.90 -0.70
C ARG A 192 56.38 5.72 -0.84
N PRO A 193 57.57 5.16 -0.58
CA PRO A 193 58.81 5.91 -0.78
C PRO A 193 58.90 6.24 -2.26
N THR A 194 58.65 7.49 -2.62
CA THR A 194 59.01 8.00 -3.94
C THR A 194 60.52 7.90 -4.03
N ASP A 195 60.98 7.07 -4.96
CA ASP A 195 62.37 6.78 -5.21
C ASP A 195 63.18 8.07 -5.27
N ARG A 196 64.09 8.21 -4.30
CA ARG A 196 65.14 9.23 -4.28
C ARG A 196 66.06 8.94 -5.47
N LYS A 197 65.93 9.71 -6.55
CA LYS A 197 66.97 9.80 -7.58
C LYS A 197 67.89 10.97 -7.25
N LEU A 198 69.17 10.62 -7.13
CA LEU A 198 70.34 11.49 -7.01
C LEU A 198 70.40 12.52 -8.15
#